data_AF-A0A9D8HIG8-F1
#
_entry.id   AF-A0A9D8HIG8-F1
#
_cell.length_a   1.000
_cell.length_b   1.000
_cell.length_c   1.000
_cell.angle_alpha   90.00
_cell.angle_beta   90.00
_cell.angle_gamma   90.00
#
_symmetry.space_group_name_H-M   'P 1'
#
loop_
_entity.id
_entity.type
_entity.pdbx_description
1 polymer ?
#
loop_
_entity_poly.entity_id
_entity_poly.type
_entity_poly.pdbx_seq_one_letter_code
_entity_poly.pdbx_strand_id
1 'polypeptide(L)'
;MPVSKGRRKPGRPRPAAAPTPKAEKTSPKWYVVLMFSLMAIGVVVIILNYIGIFPGGTDNNYLYMGLAGIATGFLMTLWYR
;
A
#
# COMPACT_ATOMS: atom_id res chain seq x y z
N MET A 1 59.57 1.88 -48.42
CA MET A 1 58.09 1.80 -48.43
C MET A 1 57.58 2.46 -47.16
N PRO A 2 56.69 3.47 -47.19
CA PRO A 2 56.19 4.06 -45.95
C PRO A 2 55.03 3.19 -45.41
N VAL A 3 55.17 2.76 -44.16
CA VAL A 3 54.13 2.00 -43.44
C VAL A 3 53.00 2.94 -43.05
N SER A 4 51.79 2.69 -43.55
CA SER A 4 50.59 3.43 -43.18
C SER A 4 50.24 3.17 -41.72
N LYS A 5 50.41 4.19 -40.87
CA LYS A 5 50.05 4.15 -39.45
C LYS A 5 48.53 4.15 -39.32
N GLY A 6 47.96 3.02 -38.88
CA GLY A 6 46.52 2.82 -38.75
C GLY A 6 45.87 3.84 -37.79
N ARG A 7 44.83 4.52 -38.28
CA ARG A 7 44.06 5.53 -37.52
C ARG A 7 43.19 4.82 -36.48
N ARG A 8 43.36 5.14 -35.19
CA ARG A 8 42.47 4.64 -34.13
C ARG A 8 41.07 5.23 -34.33
N LYS A 9 40.06 4.36 -34.46
CA LYS A 9 38.65 4.77 -34.53
C LYS A 9 38.24 5.33 -33.15
N PRO A 10 37.57 6.49 -33.09
CA PRO A 10 37.05 7.01 -31.83
C PRO A 10 35.97 6.06 -31.29
N GLY A 11 36.09 5.71 -30.02
CA GLY A 11 35.14 4.83 -29.33
C GLY A 11 33.73 5.42 -29.36
N ARG A 12 32.76 4.60 -29.75
CA ARG A 12 31.34 4.99 -29.79
C ARG A 12 30.90 5.39 -28.37
N PRO A 13 30.23 6.55 -28.18
CA PRO A 13 29.66 6.89 -26.90
C PRO A 13 28.66 5.81 -26.49
N ARG A 14 28.82 5.23 -25.30
CA ARG A 14 27.83 4.32 -24.74
C ARG A 14 26.55 5.14 -24.46
N PRO A 15 25.36 4.69 -24.87
CA PRO A 15 24.13 5.37 -24.49
C PRO A 15 24.03 5.39 -22.97
N ALA A 16 23.74 6.57 -22.40
CA ALA A 16 23.50 6.72 -20.98
C ALA A 16 22.41 5.72 -20.56
N ALA A 17 22.67 4.96 -19.50
CA ALA A 17 21.68 4.04 -18.95
C ALA A 17 20.38 4.80 -18.69
N ALA A 18 19.27 4.28 -19.21
CA ALA A 18 17.95 4.85 -18.96
C ALA A 18 17.77 5.04 -17.44
N PRO A 19 17.19 6.15 -16.98
CA PRO A 19 16.96 6.37 -15.56
C PRO A 19 16.14 5.19 -15.05
N THR A 20 16.65 4.52 -14.01
CA THR A 20 15.94 3.45 -13.30
C THR A 20 14.54 3.96 -12.97
N PRO A 21 13.46 3.24 -13.34
CA PRO A 21 12.11 3.64 -12.99
C PRO A 21 12.08 3.88 -11.48
N LYS A 22 11.85 5.13 -11.07
CA LYS A 22 11.56 5.42 -9.66
C LYS A 22 10.34 4.57 -9.36
N ALA A 23 10.48 3.60 -8.47
CA ALA A 23 9.37 2.77 -8.03
C ALA A 23 8.26 3.72 -7.58
N GLU A 24 7.28 3.90 -8.46
CA GLU A 24 6.08 4.64 -8.19
C GLU A 24 5.51 3.92 -6.97
N LYS A 25 5.38 4.65 -5.86
CA LYS A 25 4.99 4.08 -4.57
C LYS A 25 3.51 3.75 -4.61
N THR A 26 3.10 2.94 -5.59
CA THR A 26 1.73 2.51 -5.74
C THR A 26 1.44 1.53 -4.62
N SER A 27 0.48 1.87 -3.80
CA SER A 27 0.01 1.00 -2.73
C SER A 27 -0.49 -0.30 -3.36
N PRO A 28 0.02 -1.47 -2.93
CA PRO A 28 -0.39 -2.73 -3.54
C PRO A 28 -1.89 -2.96 -3.33
N LYS A 29 -2.57 -3.53 -4.33
CA LYS A 29 -4.04 -3.72 -4.33
C LYS A 29 -4.57 -4.43 -3.08
N TRP A 30 -3.75 -5.28 -2.44
CA TRP A 30 -4.10 -5.94 -1.17
C TRP A 30 -4.40 -4.96 -0.02
N TYR A 31 -3.82 -3.76 -0.06
CA TYR A 31 -3.94 -2.75 0.97
C TYR A 31 -5.33 -2.13 0.93
N VAL A 32 -5.85 -1.90 -0.27
CA VAL A 32 -7.24 -1.47 -0.48
C VAL A 32 -8.22 -2.53 0.04
N VAL A 33 -7.95 -3.80 -0.25
CA VAL A 33 -8.77 -4.92 0.28
C VAL A 33 -8.71 -4.96 1.80
N LEU A 34 -7.52 -4.80 2.40
CA LEU A 34 -7.32 -4.77 3.85
C LEU A 34 -8.11 -3.62 4.49
N MET A 35 -8.02 -2.41 3.93
CA MET A 35 -8.74 -1.23 4.41
C MET A 35 -10.25 -1.44 4.45
N PHE A 36 -10.83 -1.84 3.31
CA PHE A 36 -12.27 -2.08 3.22
C PHE A 36 -12.71 -3.22 4.15
N SER A 37 -11.90 -4.27 4.24
CA SER A 37 -12.18 -5.38 5.16
C SER A 37 -12.18 -4.92 6.61
N LEU A 38 -11.21 -4.10 7.03
CA LEU A 38 -11.13 -3.60 8.41
C LEU A 38 -12.31 -2.70 8.77
N MET A 39 -12.73 -1.83 7.84
CA MET A 39 -13.92 -1.00 8.02
C MET A 39 -15.19 -1.85 8.10
N ALA A 40 -15.35 -2.81 7.19
CA ALA A 40 -16.49 -3.73 7.20
C ALA A 40 -16.55 -4.55 8.49
N ILE A 41 -15.41 -5.08 8.95
CA ILE A 41 -15.30 -5.81 10.23
C ILE A 41 -15.70 -4.93 11.40
N GLY A 42 -15.24 -3.67 11.43
CA GLY A 42 -15.63 -2.73 12.49
C GLY A 42 -17.13 -2.49 12.55
N VAL A 43 -17.80 -2.35 11.38
CA VAL A 43 -19.26 -2.25 11.30
C VAL A 43 -19.94 -3.54 11.77
N VAL A 44 -19.44 -4.70 11.34
CA VAL A 44 -19.96 -6.01 11.76
C VAL A 44 -19.85 -6.18 13.27
N VAL A 45 -18.74 -5.78 13.90
CA VAL A 45 -18.56 -5.83 15.37
C VAL A 45 -19.62 -4.98 16.08
N ILE A 46 -19.92 -3.78 15.57
CA ILE A 46 -20.99 -2.93 16.12
C ILE A 46 -22.34 -3.63 15.99
N ILE A 47 -22.66 -4.19 14.83
CA ILE A 47 -23.92 -4.93 14.62
C ILE A 47 -24.01 -6.12 15.58
N LEU A 48 -22.96 -6.94 15.67
CA LEU A 48 -22.90 -8.11 16.56
C LEU A 48 -23.06 -7.74 18.05
N ASN A 49 -22.49 -6.61 18.47
CA ASN A 49 -22.67 -6.07 19.81
C ASN A 49 -24.12 -5.66 20.08
N TYR A 50 -24.81 -5.08 19.09
CA TYR A 50 -26.20 -4.62 19.24
C TYR A 50 -27.25 -5.72 19.10
N ILE A 51 -26.99 -6.80 18.35
CA ILE A 51 -27.93 -7.94 18.24
C ILE A 51 -27.84 -8.91 19.43
N GLY A 52 -27.04 -8.59 20.45
CA GLY A 52 -26.99 -9.34 21.70
C GLY A 52 -26.34 -10.73 21.60
N ILE A 53 -25.53 -10.97 20.56
CA ILE A 53 -24.80 -12.25 20.40
C ILE A 53 -23.67 -12.40 21.41
N PHE A 54 -23.11 -11.29 21.91
CA PHE A 54 -22.09 -11.34 22.96
C PHE A 54 -22.73 -11.58 24.34
N PRO A 55 -22.21 -12.54 25.13
CA PRO A 55 -22.73 -12.83 26.46
C PRO A 55 -22.42 -11.65 27.39
N GLY A 56 -23.45 -10.86 27.73
CA GLY A 56 -23.32 -9.65 28.56
C GLY A 56 -24.27 -8.50 28.17
N GLY A 57 -24.81 -8.52 26.94
CA GLY A 57 -25.63 -7.43 26.42
C GLY A 57 -24.78 -6.35 25.73
N THR A 58 -25.29 -5.13 25.65
CA THR A 58 -24.63 -4.02 24.95
C THR A 58 -23.46 -3.48 25.78
N ASP A 59 -22.25 -4.01 25.59
CA ASP A 59 -21.06 -3.47 26.27
C ASP A 59 -20.39 -2.34 25.48
N ASN A 60 -20.16 -1.20 26.15
CA ASN A 60 -19.44 -0.05 25.60
C ASN A 60 -18.03 -0.40 25.08
N ASN A 61 -17.40 -1.45 25.64
CA ASN A 61 -16.06 -1.87 25.23
C ASN A 61 -16.01 -2.40 23.80
N TYR A 62 -17.00 -3.19 23.36
CA TYR A 62 -17.08 -3.65 21.97
C TYR A 62 -17.42 -2.49 21.01
N LEU A 63 -18.17 -1.50 21.50
CA LEU A 63 -18.47 -0.27 20.75
C LEU A 63 -17.19 0.53 20.49
N TYR A 64 -16.34 0.71 21.51
CA TYR A 64 -15.02 1.32 21.34
C TYR A 64 -14.11 0.50 20.43
N MET A 65 -14.13 -0.83 20.52
CA MET A 65 -13.36 -1.71 19.62
C MET A 65 -13.80 -1.58 18.16
N GLY A 66 -15.11 -1.62 17.90
CA GLY A 66 -15.67 -1.43 16.55
C GLY A 66 -15.35 -0.05 15.99
N LEU A 67 -15.48 1.00 16.82
CA LEU A 67 -15.12 2.37 16.46
C LEU A 67 -13.62 2.50 16.16
N ALA A 68 -12.75 1.90 16.97
CA ALA A 68 -11.30 1.89 16.75
C ALA A 68 -10.92 1.16 15.46
N GLY A 69 -11.62 0.06 15.13
CA GLY A 69 -11.44 -0.68 13.88
C GLY A 69 -11.80 0.16 12.65
N ILE A 70 -12.95 0.85 12.69
CA ILE A 70 -13.37 1.76 11.62
C ILE A 70 -12.38 2.93 11.50
N ALA A 71 -11.99 3.54 12.62
CA ALA A 71 -11.05 4.65 12.65
C ALA A 71 -9.68 4.25 12.07
N THR A 72 -9.20 3.06 12.39
CA THR A 72 -7.93 2.51 11.85
C THR A 72 -8.04 2.26 10.34
N GLY A 73 -9.14 1.66 9.88
CA GLY A 73 -9.38 1.45 8.45
C GLY A 73 -9.50 2.76 7.68
N PHE A 74 -10.09 3.78 8.30
CA PHE A 74 -10.15 5.13 7.75
C PHE A 74 -8.77 5.81 7.74
N LEU A 75 -7.96 5.70 8.80
CA LEU A 75 -6.60 6.24 8.85
C LEU A 75 -5.70 5.64 7.76
N MET A 76 -5.87 4.36 7.45
CA MET A 76 -5.17 3.72 6.33
C MET A 76 -5.49 4.39 4.97
N THR A 77 -6.67 5.00 4.80
CA THR A 77 -6.99 5.80 3.59
C THR A 77 -6.06 7.00 3.41
N LEU A 78 -5.67 7.64 4.53
CA LEU A 78 -4.85 8.85 4.49
C LEU A 78 -3.39 8.56 4.14
N TRP A 79 -2.97 7.31 4.36
CA TRP A 79 -1.60 6.85 4.12
C TRP A 79 -1.47 6.09 2.79
N TYR A 80 -2.58 5.93 2.06
CA TYR A 80 -2.62 5.39 0.72
C TYR A 80 -1.86 6.33 -0.24
N ARG A 81 -0.85 5.79 -0.93
CA ARG A 81 0.00 6.48 -1.92
C ARG A 81 -0.04 5.78 -3.26
#